data_AF-A0A2S9FFJ9-F1
#
_entry.id   AF-A0A2S9FFJ9-F1
#
_cell.length_a   1.000
_cell.length_b   1.000
_cell.length_c   1.000
_cell.angle_alpha   90.00
_cell.angle_beta   90.00
_cell.angle_gamma   90.00
#
_symmetry.space_group_name_H-M   'P 1'
#
loop_
_entity.id
_entity.type
_entity.pdbx_description
1 polymer ?
#
loop_
_entity_poly.entity_id
_entity_poly.type
_entity_poly.pdbx_seq_one_letter_code
_entity_poly.pdbx_strand_id
1 'polypeptide(L)' 'MAVHLTRIYTRTGDDGTTGLSDFSRVSKSDPRLVAYADCDEANAAIGVAVALGAPDERILKA' A
#
# COMPACT_ATOMS: atom_id res chain seq x y z
N MET A 1 -13.69 2.64 -9.34
CA MET A 1 -12.98 3.94 -9.48
C MET A 1 -11.55 3.64 -9.87
N ALA A 2 -10.96 4.42 -10.79
CA ALA A 2 -9.57 4.21 -11.21
C ALA A 2 -8.59 4.86 -10.21
N VAL A 3 -7.41 4.25 -10.04
CA VAL A 3 -6.32 4.80 -9.22
C VAL A 3 -5.43 5.68 -10.11
N HIS A 4 -5.16 6.91 -9.69
CA HIS A 4 -4.35 7.88 -10.44
C HIS A 4 -3.16 8.37 -9.62
N LEU A 5 -1.95 8.06 -10.06
CA LEU A 5 -0.69 8.49 -9.44
C LEU A 5 -0.06 9.61 -10.28
N THR A 6 -0.51 10.86 -10.10
CA THR A 6 -0.02 12.03 -10.87
C THR A 6 0.94 12.92 -10.09
N ARG A 7 0.66 13.14 -8.79
CA ARG A 7 1.55 13.79 -7.83
C ARG A 7 1.53 12.97 -6.55
N ILE A 8 2.71 12.47 -6.17
CA ILE A 8 2.82 11.59 -5.02
C ILE A 8 2.59 12.34 -3.70
N TYR A 9 3.15 13.54 -3.56
CA TYR A 9 2.90 14.37 -2.38
C TYR A 9 1.72 15.31 -2.60
N THR A 10 0.69 15.18 -1.74
CA THR A 10 -0.50 16.02 -1.75
C THR A 10 -0.60 16.92 -0.52
N ARG A 11 0.13 16.59 0.56
CA ARG A 11 0.09 17.23 1.89
C ARG A 11 -1.26 17.11 2.62
N THR A 12 -2.21 16.34 2.09
CA THR A 12 -3.55 16.19 2.68
C THR A 12 -3.56 15.38 3.97
N GLY A 13 -2.45 14.75 4.36
CA GLY A 13 -2.34 13.98 5.60
C GLY A 13 -1.37 14.57 6.62
N ASP A 14 -0.92 15.82 6.42
CA ASP A 14 0.03 16.48 7.33
C ASP A 14 -0.57 16.72 8.73
N ASP A 15 -1.90 16.71 8.84
CA ASP A 15 -2.66 16.80 10.09
C ASP A 15 -2.75 15.47 10.87
N GLY A 16 -2.12 14.41 10.38
CA GLY A 16 -2.17 13.09 10.99
C GLY A 16 -3.35 12.23 10.57
N THR A 17 -4.15 12.65 9.59
CA THR A 17 -5.28 11.87 9.04
C THR A 17 -5.05 11.42 7.60
N THR A 18 -5.87 10.50 7.11
CA THR A 18 -5.86 10.03 5.70
C THR A 18 -7.27 9.70 5.21
N GLY A 19 -7.44 9.53 3.90
CA GLY A 19 -8.70 9.13 3.29
C GLY A 19 -8.77 7.62 3.03
N LEU A 20 -9.93 7.02 3.29
CA LEU A 20 -10.29 5.67 2.85
C LEU A 20 -10.81 5.68 1.40
N SER A 21 -11.06 4.49 0.84
CA SER A 21 -11.55 4.34 -0.54
C SER A 21 -12.93 4.96 -0.79
N ASP A 22 -13.71 5.18 0.26
CA ASP A 22 -15.01 5.86 0.24
C ASP A 22 -14.92 7.37 0.54
N PHE A 23 -13.69 7.90 0.58
CA PHE A 23 -13.35 9.30 0.92
C PHE A 23 -13.62 9.71 2.36
N SER A 24 -14.05 8.81 3.24
CA SER A 24 -14.09 9.10 4.68
C SER A 24 -12.68 9.33 5.22
N ARG A 25 -12.54 10.22 6.22
CA ARG A 25 -11.25 10.54 6.85
C ARG A 25 -11.09 9.84 8.19
N VAL A 26 -9.91 9.29 8.41
CA VAL A 26 -9.56 8.54 9.63
C VAL A 26 -8.18 8.95 10.14
N SER A 27 -7.90 8.70 11.41
CA SER A 27 -6.55 8.83 11.98
C SER A 27 -5.56 7.94 11.22
N LYS A 28 -4.30 8.36 11.12
CA LYS A 28 -3.20 7.51 10.63
C LYS A 28 -2.94 6.26 11.49
N SER A 29 -3.60 6.15 12.64
CA SER A 29 -3.59 4.99 13.53
C SER A 29 -4.90 4.19 13.52
N ASP A 30 -5.84 4.46 12.61
CA ASP A 30 -7.08 3.70 12.50
C ASP A 30 -6.80 2.22 12.15
N PRO A 31 -7.41 1.24 12.83
CA PRO A 31 -7.16 -0.18 12.58
C PRO A 31 -7.35 -0.62 11.12
N ARG A 32 -8.27 0.01 10.38
CA ARG A 32 -8.48 -0.29 8.95
C ARG A 32 -7.27 0.11 8.12
N LEU A 33 -6.69 1.27 8.41
CA LEU A 33 -5.47 1.74 7.76
C LEU A 33 -4.29 0.82 8.06
N VAL A 34 -4.09 0.46 9.33
CA VAL A 34 -3.02 -0.46 9.72
C VAL A 34 -3.14 -1.78 8.96
N ALA A 35 -4.34 -2.35 8.88
CA ALA A 35 -4.54 -3.64 8.21
C ALA A 35 -4.08 -3.66 6.74
N TYR A 36 -4.39 -2.64 5.93
CA TYR A 36 -3.90 -2.61 4.54
C TYR A 36 -2.49 -2.03 4.40
N ALA A 37 -1.98 -1.31 5.39
CA ALA A 37 -0.57 -0.94 5.44
C ALA A 37 0.33 -2.16 5.68
N ASP A 38 -0.07 -3.07 6.57
CA ASP A 38 0.64 -4.34 6.79
C ASP A 38 0.63 -5.22 5.53
N CYS A 39 -0.47 -5.20 4.76
CA CYS A 39 -0.52 -5.85 3.45
C CYS A 39 0.47 -5.23 2.44
N ASP A 40 0.62 -3.90 2.44
CA ASP A 40 1.58 -3.20 1.57
C ASP A 40 3.03 -3.54 1.97
N GLU A 41 3.33 -3.59 3.27
CA GLU A 41 4.64 -4.02 3.77
C GLU A 41 4.95 -5.48 3.39
N ALA A 42 3.98 -6.39 3.55
CA ALA A 42 4.13 -7.77 3.12
C ALA A 42 4.36 -7.88 1.61
N ASN A 43 3.62 -7.10 0.81
CA ASN A 43 3.78 -7.06 -0.64
C ASN A 43 5.17 -6.55 -1.05
N ALA A 44 5.71 -5.54 -0.35
CA ALA A 44 7.07 -5.06 -0.56
C ALA A 44 8.11 -6.14 -0.21
N ALA A 45 7.93 -6.88 0.89
CA ALA A 45 8.81 -7.99 1.26
C ALA A 45 8.79 -9.13 0.23
N ILE A 46 7.62 -9.48 -0.32
CA ILE A 46 7.50 -10.41 -1.45
C ILE A 46 8.28 -9.89 -2.66
N GLY A 47 8.17 -8.61 -2.97
CA GLY A 47 8.95 -7.98 -4.05
C GLY A 47 10.46 -8.14 -3.89
N VAL A 48 10.98 -8.00 -2.65
CA VAL A 48 12.39 -8.25 -2.35
C VAL A 48 12.77 -9.72 -2.59
N ALA A 49 11.94 -10.66 -2.12
CA ALA A 49 12.16 -12.09 -2.33
C ALA A 49 12.14 -12.47 -3.81
N VAL A 50 11.25 -11.87 -4.60
CA VAL A 50 11.20 -12.05 -6.07
C VAL A 50 12.47 -11.52 -6.73
N ALA A 51 12.91 -10.31 -6.37
CA ALA A 51 14.05 -9.65 -6.99
C ALA A 51 15.39 -10.35 -6.70
N LEU A 52 15.54 -10.92 -5.50
CA LEU A 52 16.82 -11.47 -5.03
C LEU A 52 16.85 -13.01 -4.93
N GLY A 53 15.69 -13.66 -4.89
CA GLY A 53 15.57 -15.09 -4.59
C GLY A 53 15.50 -16.04 -5.79
N ALA A 54 15.41 -15.52 -7.01
CA ALA A 54 15.28 -16.29 -8.26
C ALA A 54 14.23 -17.43 -8.18
N PRO A 55 12.95 -17.11 -7.83
CA PRO A 55 11.92 -18.14 -7.72
C PRO A 55 11.58 -18.77 -9.07
N ASP A 56 11.03 -19.99 -9.02
CA ASP A 56 10.52 -20.72 -10.19
C ASP A 56 9.49 -19.89 -10.99
N GLU A 57 9.49 -20.00 -12.32
CA GLU A 57 8.59 -19.24 -13.20
C GLU A 57 7.10 -19.42 -12.85
N ARG A 58 6.71 -20.58 -12.30
CA ARG A 58 5.34 -20.83 -11.86
C ARG A 58 4.88 -19.88 -10.76
N ILE A 59 5.81 -19.39 -9.92
CA ILE A 59 5.52 -18.41 -8.87
C ILE A 59 5.45 -17.00 -9.45
N LEU A 60 6.26 -16.67 -10.46
CA LEU A 60 6.30 -15.34 -11.06
C LEU A 60 5.11 -15.03 -11.98
N LYS A 61 4.45 -16.07 -12.50
CA LYS A 61 3.34 -15.98 -13.46
C LYS A 61 1.96 -16.26 -12.84
N ALA A 62 1.91 -16.53 -11.54
CA ALA A 62 0.67 -16.70 -10.77
C ALA A 62 0.03 -15.34 -10.47
#